data_AF-A0A1M5CB61-F1
#
_entry.id   AF-A0A1M5CB61-F1
#
_cell.length_a   1.000
_cell.length_b   1.000
_cell.length_c   1.000
_cell.angle_alpha   90.00
_cell.angle_beta   90.00
_cell.angle_gamma   90.00
#
_symmetry.space_group_name_H-M   'P 1'
#
loop_
_entity.id
_entity.type
_entity.pdbx_description
1 polymer ?
#
loop_
_entity_poly.entity_id
_entity_poly.type
_entity_poly.pdbx_seq_one_letter_code
_entity_poly.pdbx_strand_id
1 'polypeptide(L)'
;MTLNRITQFLATCATSLALITPATAQVVQYDASDVVKVTMLNGWRADGGRHFAALKFDLAPGWKTFWRAPGDGGFPTRLNWSSSQNLKDVTILWPKPQVFRQNGLRSIGYHTEFVLPLSFQATSDGPIFVDGQLNFGVCDEFCLPVTLDLHLMLPPEQTTPVEEIAAALGKQPISAAQAMVRQVRCRASVRDGRAWIDVELLMPPLGGKGEAMVIEASDPSLWISEPFITRVGDTLSATAEVITRNGKPFRLNLERLRLTVLTTQRAVDIHGCS
;
A
#
# COMPACT_ATOMS: atom_id res chain seq x y z
N MET A 1 -63.56 48.89 62.07
CA MET A 1 -64.25 48.30 60.89
C MET A 1 -63.83 49.09 59.66
N THR A 2 -63.66 48.46 58.48
CA THR A 2 -63.75 49.02 57.09
C THR A 2 -63.06 50.38 56.78
N LEU A 3 -62.34 50.62 55.67
CA LEU A 3 -61.91 49.95 54.43
C LEU A 3 -60.85 50.93 53.79
N ASN A 4 -60.08 50.73 52.71
CA ASN A 4 -59.78 49.67 51.72
C ASN A 4 -58.43 50.03 51.04
N ARG A 5 -57.95 49.24 50.04
CA ARG A 5 -56.83 49.51 49.09
C ARG A 5 -55.42 49.37 49.70
N ILE A 6 -54.49 48.55 49.20
CA ILE A 6 -54.17 48.03 47.86
C ILE A 6 -53.73 49.11 46.87
N THR A 7 -52.41 49.18 46.66
CA THR A 7 -51.77 49.87 45.54
C THR A 7 -50.70 48.94 44.96
N GLN A 8 -50.65 48.80 43.64
CA GLN A 8 -49.78 47.82 42.97
C GLN A 8 -48.38 48.41 42.70
N PHE A 9 -47.34 47.59 42.85
CA PHE A 9 -46.04 47.81 42.20
C PHE A 9 -45.68 46.58 41.36
N LEU A 10 -45.94 46.68 40.06
CA LEU A 10 -45.49 45.71 39.06
C LEU A 10 -44.04 46.02 38.68
N ALA A 11 -43.09 45.28 39.25
CA ALA A 11 -41.69 45.35 38.85
C ALA A 11 -41.49 44.56 37.54
N THR A 12 -41.28 45.26 36.43
CA THR A 12 -41.00 44.66 35.12
C THR A 12 -39.60 44.03 35.10
N CYS A 13 -39.54 42.71 35.23
CA CYS A 13 -38.29 41.96 35.08
C CYS A 13 -37.90 41.89 33.60
N ALA A 14 -36.83 42.62 33.22
CA ALA A 14 -36.33 42.64 31.86
C ALA A 14 -35.55 41.35 31.54
N THR A 15 -36.09 40.50 30.67
CA THR A 15 -35.46 39.24 30.23
C THR A 15 -34.33 39.50 29.25
N SER A 16 -33.09 39.44 29.75
CA SER A 16 -31.86 39.49 28.94
C SER A 16 -31.77 38.30 27.99
N LEU A 17 -32.24 38.48 26.75
CA LEU A 17 -32.25 37.44 25.73
C LEU A 17 -30.84 37.23 25.17
N ALA A 18 -30.14 36.20 25.66
CA ALA A 18 -28.79 35.87 25.20
C ALA A 18 -28.81 35.41 23.73
N LEU A 19 -28.13 36.16 22.86
CA LEU A 19 -27.96 35.83 21.44
C LEU A 19 -27.00 34.64 21.29
N ILE A 20 -27.55 33.42 21.29
CA ILE A 20 -26.82 32.21 20.91
C ILE A 20 -26.57 32.27 19.40
N THR A 21 -25.43 32.83 18.99
CA THR A 21 -24.97 32.75 17.60
C THR A 21 -24.66 31.30 17.24
N PRO A 22 -25.30 30.70 16.23
CA PRO A 22 -24.99 29.33 15.84
C PRO A 22 -23.56 29.26 15.29
N ALA A 23 -22.73 28.42 15.89
CA ALA A 23 -21.38 28.18 15.39
C ALA A 23 -21.46 27.41 14.06
N THR A 24 -21.20 28.12 12.95
CA THR A 24 -21.13 27.52 11.61
C THR A 24 -19.89 26.65 11.48
N ALA A 25 -20.02 25.36 11.77
CA ALA A 25 -18.98 24.38 11.52
C ALA A 25 -18.73 24.27 10.00
N GLN A 26 -17.56 24.71 9.55
CA GLN A 26 -17.14 24.54 8.16
C GLN A 26 -16.65 23.11 7.94
N VAL A 27 -17.36 22.34 7.12
CA VAL A 27 -16.91 21.01 6.69
C VAL A 27 -15.86 21.20 5.59
N VAL A 28 -14.58 21.10 5.96
CA VAL A 28 -13.48 21.03 4.98
C VAL A 28 -13.41 19.61 4.46
N GLN A 29 -13.89 19.39 3.24
CA GLN A 29 -13.61 18.16 2.49
C GLN A 29 -12.33 18.37 1.69
N TYR A 30 -11.39 17.43 1.80
CA TYR A 30 -10.23 17.33 0.90
C TYR A 30 -10.59 16.34 -0.21
N ASP A 31 -10.42 16.73 -1.47
CA ASP A 31 -10.56 15.79 -2.59
C ASP A 31 -9.25 15.03 -2.81
N ALA A 32 -9.33 13.78 -3.26
CA ALA A 32 -8.13 13.01 -3.60
C ALA A 32 -7.38 13.64 -4.80
N SER A 33 -8.09 14.28 -5.72
CA SER A 33 -7.52 14.93 -6.91
C SER A 33 -6.72 16.20 -6.61
N ASP A 34 -6.89 16.82 -5.43
CA ASP A 34 -6.02 17.90 -4.95
C ASP A 34 -4.61 17.42 -4.60
N VAL A 35 -4.45 16.13 -4.27
CA VAL A 35 -3.24 15.57 -3.64
C VAL A 35 -2.59 14.41 -4.40
N VAL A 36 -3.31 13.77 -5.32
CA VAL A 36 -2.76 12.78 -6.26
C VAL A 36 -3.41 12.88 -7.64
N LYS A 37 -2.57 12.98 -8.66
CA LYS A 37 -2.95 12.81 -10.07
C LYS A 37 -2.43 11.47 -10.56
N VAL A 38 -3.26 10.74 -11.31
CA VAL A 38 -2.86 9.47 -11.95
C VAL A 38 -3.09 9.57 -13.46
N THR A 39 -2.08 9.21 -14.24
CA THR A 39 -2.11 9.25 -15.72
C THR A 39 -1.87 7.85 -16.28
N MET A 40 -2.69 7.45 -17.25
CA MET A 40 -2.56 6.17 -17.95
C MET A 40 -1.45 6.22 -19.01
N LEU A 41 -0.59 5.19 -19.05
CA LEU A 41 0.40 4.99 -20.11
C LEU A 41 0.13 3.64 -20.80
N ASN A 42 -0.36 3.66 -22.04
CA ASN A 42 -0.85 2.44 -22.72
C ASN A 42 0.24 1.36 -22.93
N GLY A 43 1.50 1.74 -23.13
CA GLY A 43 2.63 0.81 -23.18
C GLY A 43 2.72 -0.03 -24.46
N TRP A 44 2.81 -1.36 -24.35
CA TRP A 44 3.01 -2.25 -25.51
C TRP A 44 2.64 -3.73 -25.26
N ARG A 45 2.33 -4.44 -26.36
CA ARG A 45 2.20 -5.89 -26.45
C ARG A 45 3.57 -6.55 -26.63
N ALA A 46 3.91 -7.48 -25.74
CA ALA A 46 5.02 -8.40 -25.87
C ALA A 46 4.53 -9.82 -26.23
N ASP A 47 5.48 -10.69 -26.59
CA ASP A 47 5.24 -12.09 -26.96
C ASP A 47 4.43 -12.87 -25.91
N GLY A 48 3.69 -13.88 -26.35
CA GLY A 48 2.79 -14.65 -25.49
C GLY A 48 1.57 -13.86 -25.01
N GLY A 49 1.18 -12.80 -25.72
CA GLY A 49 -0.06 -12.06 -25.50
C GLY A 49 -0.06 -11.11 -24.29
N ARG A 50 1.11 -10.84 -23.68
CA ARG A 50 1.21 -9.97 -22.50
C ARG A 50 1.32 -8.50 -22.91
N HIS A 51 0.36 -7.67 -22.50
CA HIS A 51 0.49 -6.22 -22.66
C HIS A 51 1.05 -5.61 -21.37
N PHE A 52 2.10 -4.79 -21.49
CA PHE A 52 2.58 -3.92 -20.41
C PHE A 52 1.94 -2.55 -20.59
N ALA A 53 1.36 -2.01 -19.53
CA ALA A 53 0.92 -0.61 -19.43
C ALA A 53 1.34 -0.07 -18.06
N ALA A 54 1.09 1.20 -17.75
CA ALA A 54 1.42 1.74 -16.43
C ALA A 54 0.48 2.86 -15.97
N LEU A 55 0.50 3.07 -14.66
CA LEU A 55 -0.06 4.23 -13.97
C LEU A 55 1.09 5.14 -13.55
N LYS A 56 1.19 6.35 -14.11
CA LYS A 56 2.07 7.40 -13.63
C LYS A 56 1.33 8.18 -12.54
N PHE A 57 1.80 8.05 -11.31
CA PHE A 57 1.31 8.80 -10.16
C PHE A 57 2.18 10.05 -9.96
N ASP A 58 1.52 11.16 -9.68
CA ASP A 58 2.11 12.44 -9.29
C ASP A 58 1.43 12.86 -7.98
N LEU A 59 2.15 12.78 -6.86
CA LEU A 59 1.65 13.12 -5.52
C LEU A 59 2.17 14.48 -5.07
N ALA A 60 1.27 15.27 -4.47
CA ALA A 60 1.61 16.54 -3.85
C ALA A 60 2.71 16.39 -2.78
N PRO A 61 3.54 17.43 -2.54
CA PRO A 61 4.59 17.39 -1.51
C PRO A 61 4.04 16.96 -0.14
N GLY A 62 4.76 16.08 0.55
CA GLY A 62 4.32 15.42 1.79
C GLY A 62 3.52 14.14 1.56
N TRP A 63 2.65 14.09 0.55
CA TRP A 63 1.74 12.96 0.32
C TRP A 63 2.44 11.70 -0.19
N LYS A 64 1.93 10.55 0.27
CA LYS A 64 2.50 9.21 0.08
C LYS A 64 1.39 8.24 -0.33
N THR A 65 1.69 7.28 -1.20
CA THR A 65 0.84 6.12 -1.50
C THR A 65 1.58 4.82 -1.20
N PHE A 66 0.86 3.71 -1.10
CA PHE A 66 1.35 2.49 -0.46
C PHE A 66 1.84 1.41 -1.43
N TRP A 67 2.76 0.60 -0.91
CA TRP A 67 3.20 -0.65 -1.52
C TRP A 67 2.23 -1.81 -1.22
N ARG A 68 2.41 -2.95 -1.88
CA ARG A 68 1.60 -4.18 -1.67
C ARG A 68 1.50 -4.62 -0.21
N ALA A 69 2.61 -4.47 0.54
CA ALA A 69 2.70 -4.72 1.97
C ALA A 69 2.98 -3.36 2.65
N PRO A 70 1.94 -2.64 3.09
CA PRO A 70 2.00 -1.19 3.24
C PRO A 70 2.64 -0.70 4.56
N GLY A 71 3.04 -1.61 5.44
CA GLY A 71 3.37 -1.34 6.85
C GLY A 71 2.13 -1.23 7.73
N ASP A 72 2.32 -1.13 9.05
CA ASP A 72 1.24 -1.20 10.05
C ASP A 72 0.26 0.00 9.98
N GLY A 73 0.68 1.11 9.39
CA GLY A 73 -0.13 2.33 9.22
C GLY A 73 -0.71 2.57 7.83
N GLY A 74 -0.76 1.56 6.94
CA GLY A 74 -1.01 1.79 5.50
C GLY A 74 -2.14 1.00 4.85
N PHE A 75 -2.63 1.54 3.73
CA PHE A 75 -3.83 1.05 3.03
C PHE A 75 -3.46 0.12 1.85
N PRO A 76 -3.92 -1.14 1.84
CA PRO A 76 -3.59 -2.07 0.76
C PRO A 76 -4.34 -1.73 -0.52
N THR A 77 -3.59 -1.57 -1.62
CA THR A 77 -4.12 -1.36 -2.97
C THR A 77 -4.91 -2.60 -3.43
N ARG A 78 -6.12 -2.41 -3.95
CA ARG A 78 -6.97 -3.46 -4.53
C ARG A 78 -7.36 -3.08 -5.96
N LEU A 79 -7.04 -3.96 -6.91
CA LEU A 79 -7.51 -3.86 -8.30
C LEU A 79 -8.66 -4.83 -8.51
N ASN A 80 -9.78 -4.36 -9.05
CA ASN A 80 -10.78 -5.20 -9.72
C ASN A 80 -10.65 -5.02 -11.24
N TRP A 81 -10.82 -6.11 -11.99
CA TRP A 81 -10.85 -6.13 -13.46
C TRP A 81 -11.91 -7.10 -14.01
N SER A 82 -12.86 -7.55 -13.18
CA SER A 82 -13.84 -8.60 -13.51
C SER A 82 -14.74 -8.32 -14.72
N SER A 83 -14.89 -7.05 -15.11
CA SER A 83 -15.70 -6.62 -16.26
C SER A 83 -14.92 -6.57 -17.58
N SER A 84 -13.60 -6.71 -17.52
CA SER A 84 -12.70 -6.60 -18.68
C SER A 84 -12.89 -7.74 -19.68
N GLN A 85 -12.69 -7.44 -20.96
CA GLN A 85 -12.84 -8.40 -22.06
C GLN A 85 -11.48 -8.78 -22.67
N ASN A 86 -11.36 -10.03 -23.12
CA ASN A 86 -10.12 -10.67 -23.55
C ASN A 86 -9.00 -10.70 -22.48
N LEU A 87 -9.35 -10.58 -21.19
CA LEU A 87 -8.39 -10.46 -20.09
C LEU A 87 -8.38 -11.72 -19.21
N LYS A 88 -7.20 -12.32 -19.04
CA LYS A 88 -6.97 -13.53 -18.23
C LYS A 88 -6.46 -13.24 -16.82
N ASP A 89 -5.59 -12.23 -16.69
CA ASP A 89 -4.97 -11.81 -15.43
C ASP A 89 -4.45 -10.37 -15.54
N VAL A 90 -4.36 -9.67 -14.40
CA VAL A 90 -3.61 -8.42 -14.25
C VAL A 90 -2.68 -8.51 -13.04
N THR A 91 -1.38 -8.46 -13.32
CA THR A 91 -0.34 -8.42 -12.28
C THR A 91 0.26 -7.01 -12.18
N ILE A 92 0.33 -6.46 -10.96
CA ILE A 92 1.03 -5.20 -10.67
C ILE A 92 2.53 -5.49 -10.42
N LEU A 93 3.40 -4.83 -11.17
CA LEU A 93 4.84 -5.09 -11.24
C LEU A 93 5.61 -4.06 -10.40
N TRP A 94 5.38 -4.14 -9.08
CA TRP A 94 5.79 -3.16 -8.08
C TRP A 94 7.27 -2.75 -8.13
N PRO A 95 7.60 -1.48 -8.48
CA PRO A 95 8.94 -0.93 -8.31
C PRO A 95 9.40 -1.00 -6.85
N LYS A 96 10.71 -0.90 -6.61
CA LYS A 96 11.28 -0.83 -5.27
C LYS A 96 10.64 0.33 -4.47
N PRO A 97 9.96 0.06 -3.34
CA PRO A 97 9.40 1.12 -2.51
C PRO A 97 10.48 1.79 -1.64
N GLN A 98 10.08 2.79 -0.87
CA GLN A 98 10.82 3.32 0.26
C GLN A 98 10.16 2.91 1.59
N VAL A 99 10.92 2.98 2.68
CA VAL A 99 10.40 2.84 4.05
C VAL A 99 10.31 4.23 4.69
N PHE A 100 9.14 4.56 5.25
CA PHE A 100 8.91 5.79 5.99
C PHE A 100 8.66 5.49 7.47
N ARG A 101 8.89 6.50 8.31
CA ARG A 101 8.48 6.52 9.73
C ARG A 101 7.63 7.75 9.96
N GLN A 102 6.45 7.57 10.54
CA GLN A 102 5.54 8.66 10.87
C GLN A 102 4.78 8.27 12.13
N ASN A 103 4.74 9.16 13.13
CA ASN A 103 4.08 8.93 14.43
C ASN A 103 4.53 7.60 15.11
N GLY A 104 5.80 7.23 14.95
CA GLY A 104 6.40 5.96 15.42
C GLY A 104 6.14 4.75 14.52
N LEU A 105 5.03 4.74 13.77
CA LEU A 105 4.66 3.66 12.86
C LEU A 105 5.56 3.60 11.61
N ARG A 106 5.68 2.40 11.04
CA ARG A 106 6.28 2.18 9.72
C ARG A 106 5.21 2.16 8.64
N SER A 107 5.51 2.83 7.53
CA SER A 107 4.81 2.62 6.26
C SER A 107 5.80 2.35 5.13
N ILE A 108 5.32 1.72 4.05
CA ILE A 108 6.12 1.30 2.91
C ILE A 108 5.38 1.68 1.62
N GLY A 109 6.07 2.38 0.71
CA GLY A 109 5.40 2.96 -0.45
C GLY A 109 6.24 3.95 -1.24
N TYR A 110 5.57 4.98 -1.75
CA TYR A 110 6.10 5.95 -2.72
C TYR A 110 5.61 7.37 -2.39
N HIS A 111 6.35 8.39 -2.83
CA HIS A 111 6.04 9.81 -2.68
C HIS A 111 6.37 10.56 -3.99
N THR A 112 5.88 11.79 -4.16
CA THR A 112 6.10 12.60 -5.37
C THR A 112 5.76 11.83 -6.66
N GLU A 113 6.59 11.86 -7.70
CA GLU A 113 6.33 11.13 -8.94
C GLU A 113 6.85 9.69 -8.91
N PHE A 114 6.02 8.72 -9.29
CA PHE A 114 6.47 7.38 -9.66
C PHE A 114 5.56 6.72 -10.71
N VAL A 115 6.08 5.70 -11.38
CA VAL A 115 5.37 4.93 -12.39
C VAL A 115 5.21 3.50 -11.90
N LEU A 116 3.97 3.02 -11.84
CA LEU A 116 3.58 1.68 -11.42
C LEU A 116 3.21 0.85 -12.66
N PRO A 117 4.06 -0.08 -13.13
CA PRO A 117 3.73 -0.92 -14.28
C PRO A 117 2.73 -2.00 -13.92
N LEU A 118 1.89 -2.36 -14.89
CA LEU A 118 0.95 -3.48 -14.84
C LEU A 118 1.15 -4.34 -16.08
N SER A 119 1.05 -5.65 -15.93
CA SER A 119 0.99 -6.59 -17.07
C SER A 119 -0.39 -7.25 -17.16
N PHE A 120 -1.02 -7.09 -18.32
CA PHE A 120 -2.32 -7.62 -18.68
C PHE A 120 -2.12 -8.84 -19.59
N GLN A 121 -2.59 -10.01 -19.18
CA GLN A 121 -2.45 -11.24 -19.95
C GLN A 121 -3.70 -11.46 -20.82
N ALA A 122 -3.55 -11.48 -22.16
CA ALA A 122 -4.69 -11.74 -23.03
C ALA A 122 -5.19 -13.20 -22.96
N THR A 123 -6.44 -13.42 -23.38
CA THR A 123 -7.00 -14.75 -23.69
C THR A 123 -6.87 -15.16 -25.17
N SER A 124 -6.76 -14.19 -26.08
CA SER A 124 -6.57 -14.36 -27.53
C SER A 124 -5.86 -13.13 -28.13
N ASP A 125 -5.43 -13.23 -29.39
CA ASP A 125 -4.54 -12.26 -30.05
C ASP A 125 -5.16 -10.88 -30.36
N GLY A 126 -6.44 -10.67 -30.01
CA GLY A 126 -7.13 -9.39 -30.20
C GLY A 126 -6.76 -8.30 -29.16
N PRO A 127 -7.38 -7.11 -29.24
CA PRO A 127 -7.27 -6.09 -28.20
C PRO A 127 -7.78 -6.63 -26.85
N ILE A 128 -7.18 -6.15 -25.76
CA ILE A 128 -7.79 -6.25 -24.43
C ILE A 128 -8.64 -4.99 -24.22
N PHE A 129 -9.88 -5.16 -23.76
CA PHE A 129 -10.67 -4.06 -23.24
C PHE A 129 -10.64 -4.12 -21.72
N VAL A 130 -9.87 -3.24 -21.10
CA VAL A 130 -9.86 -3.12 -19.64
C VAL A 130 -11.11 -2.34 -19.24
N ASP A 131 -11.92 -2.99 -18.41
CA ASP A 131 -12.95 -2.38 -17.59
C ASP A 131 -12.74 -2.88 -16.16
N GLY A 132 -12.38 -1.95 -15.27
CA GLY A 132 -11.86 -2.26 -13.94
C GLY A 132 -11.69 -1.02 -13.08
N GLN A 133 -11.25 -1.23 -11.84
CA GLN A 133 -11.18 -0.19 -10.82
C GLN A 133 -10.03 -0.43 -9.86
N LEU A 134 -9.17 0.56 -9.69
CA LEU A 134 -8.12 0.57 -8.68
C LEU A 134 -8.56 1.36 -7.44
N ASN A 135 -8.61 0.69 -6.30
CA ASN A 135 -8.84 1.31 -5.00
C ASN A 135 -7.53 1.33 -4.22
N PHE A 136 -7.07 2.52 -3.81
CA PHE A 136 -5.84 2.71 -3.03
C PHE A 136 -6.06 3.77 -1.95
N GLY A 137 -5.02 4.10 -1.19
CA GLY A 137 -5.06 5.19 -0.22
C GLY A 137 -3.85 6.10 -0.39
N VAL A 138 -4.05 7.39 -0.17
CA VAL A 138 -2.98 8.38 -0.04
C VAL A 138 -2.99 8.98 1.35
N CYS A 139 -1.81 9.23 1.93
CA CYS A 139 -1.71 9.81 3.26
C CYS A 139 -0.61 10.87 3.36
N ASP A 140 -0.90 11.92 4.13
CA ASP A 140 0.12 12.69 4.84
C ASP A 140 -0.21 12.70 6.34
N GLU A 141 -0.66 13.81 6.95
CA GLU A 141 -1.20 13.79 8.31
C GLU A 141 -2.50 12.97 8.42
N PHE A 142 -3.33 13.02 7.38
CA PHE A 142 -4.58 12.30 7.24
C PHE A 142 -4.54 11.36 6.03
N CYS A 143 -5.37 10.33 6.04
CA CYS A 143 -5.46 9.33 4.98
C CYS A 143 -6.77 9.43 4.21
N LEU A 144 -6.68 9.57 2.89
CA LEU A 144 -7.81 9.63 1.97
C LEU A 144 -7.86 8.34 1.14
N PRO A 145 -9.03 7.66 1.04
CA PRO A 145 -9.23 6.59 0.08
C PRO A 145 -9.37 7.19 -1.33
N VAL A 146 -8.85 6.49 -2.33
CA VAL A 146 -8.93 6.92 -3.74
C VAL A 146 -9.42 5.76 -4.59
N THR A 147 -10.42 6.03 -5.43
CA THR A 147 -10.97 5.11 -6.41
C THR A 147 -10.70 5.67 -7.80
N LEU A 148 -10.07 4.87 -8.65
CA LEU A 148 -9.74 5.20 -10.04
C LEU A 148 -10.33 4.13 -10.96
N ASP A 149 -11.30 4.51 -11.78
CA ASP A 149 -11.86 3.62 -12.80
C ASP A 149 -10.93 3.57 -14.03
N LEU A 150 -10.85 2.38 -14.64
CA LEU A 150 -9.86 2.02 -15.66
C LEU A 150 -10.59 1.51 -16.92
N HIS A 151 -10.80 2.40 -17.88
CA HIS A 151 -11.43 2.09 -19.16
C HIS A 151 -10.41 2.27 -20.29
N LEU A 152 -9.90 1.16 -20.85
CA LEU A 152 -8.78 1.15 -21.80
C LEU A 152 -8.99 0.15 -22.93
N MET A 153 -8.51 0.48 -24.13
CA MET A 153 -8.23 -0.51 -25.16
C MET A 153 -6.72 -0.69 -25.29
N LEU A 154 -6.22 -1.91 -25.11
CA LEU A 154 -4.80 -2.25 -25.23
C LEU A 154 -4.58 -3.05 -26.54
N PRO A 155 -4.17 -2.39 -27.65
CA PRO A 155 -4.05 -3.02 -28.96
C PRO A 155 -2.96 -4.13 -28.99
N PRO A 156 -3.10 -5.17 -29.82
CA PRO A 156 -2.02 -6.13 -30.07
C PRO A 156 -0.91 -5.56 -30.97
N GLU A 157 -1.20 -4.58 -31.84
CA GLU A 157 -0.27 -4.06 -32.86
C GLU A 157 0.81 -3.13 -32.27
N GLN A 158 0.55 -2.51 -31.12
CA GLN A 158 1.51 -1.62 -30.46
C GLN A 158 2.56 -2.45 -29.72
N THR A 159 3.66 -2.81 -30.39
CA THR A 159 4.71 -3.71 -29.86
C THR A 159 5.99 -3.02 -29.38
N THR A 160 6.16 -1.72 -29.67
CA THR A 160 7.37 -0.96 -29.32
C THR A 160 7.38 -0.58 -27.83
N PRO A 161 8.40 -0.94 -27.04
CA PRO A 161 8.47 -0.60 -25.62
C PRO A 161 8.46 0.91 -25.34
N VAL A 162 7.65 1.34 -24.38
CA VAL A 162 7.62 2.73 -23.89
C VAL A 162 8.70 2.91 -22.82
N GLU A 163 9.65 3.81 -23.06
CA GLU A 163 10.85 3.99 -22.23
C GLU A 163 10.54 4.22 -20.74
N GLU A 164 9.58 5.09 -20.42
CA GLU A 164 9.19 5.40 -19.04
C GLU A 164 8.70 4.15 -18.28
N ILE A 165 7.95 3.27 -18.95
CA ILE A 165 7.45 2.02 -18.39
C ILE A 165 8.58 0.99 -18.28
N ALA A 166 9.46 0.90 -19.29
CA ALA A 166 10.63 0.01 -19.27
C ALA A 166 11.61 0.39 -18.13
N ALA A 167 11.84 1.69 -17.93
CA ALA A 167 12.62 2.22 -16.82
C ALA A 167 11.97 1.96 -15.45
N ALA A 168 10.64 1.92 -15.38
CA ALA A 168 9.91 1.54 -14.17
C ALA A 168 9.96 0.03 -13.89
N LEU A 169 9.85 -0.83 -14.92
CA LEU A 169 10.06 -2.27 -14.81
C LEU A 169 11.49 -2.60 -14.31
N GLY A 170 12.49 -1.85 -14.78
CA GLY A 170 13.89 -1.95 -14.31
C GLY A 170 14.13 -1.46 -12.87
N LYS A 171 13.16 -0.82 -12.23
CA LYS A 171 13.21 -0.39 -10.82
C LYS A 171 12.61 -1.43 -9.84
N GLN A 172 12.12 -2.57 -10.32
CA GLN A 172 11.64 -3.65 -9.46
C GLN A 172 12.77 -4.22 -8.56
N PRO A 173 12.44 -4.86 -7.42
CA PRO A 173 13.40 -5.64 -6.64
C PRO A 173 14.13 -6.69 -7.50
N ILE A 174 15.40 -6.95 -7.21
CA ILE A 174 16.18 -7.99 -7.89
C ILE A 174 15.86 -9.38 -7.30
N SER A 175 16.12 -10.44 -8.07
CA SER A 175 15.94 -11.81 -7.58
C SER A 175 16.96 -12.20 -6.50
N ALA A 176 16.60 -13.16 -5.65
CA ALA A 176 17.48 -13.79 -4.67
C ALA A 176 18.86 -14.20 -5.24
N ALA A 177 18.90 -14.73 -6.47
CA ALA A 177 20.14 -15.10 -7.15
C ALA A 177 21.03 -13.89 -7.49
N GLN A 178 20.44 -12.80 -8.01
CA GLN A 178 21.16 -11.56 -8.31
C GLN A 178 21.67 -10.85 -7.04
N ALA A 179 21.01 -11.07 -5.90
CA ALA A 179 21.43 -10.59 -4.58
C ALA A 179 22.41 -11.54 -3.86
N MET A 180 22.83 -12.65 -4.49
CA MET A 180 23.73 -13.67 -3.93
C MET A 180 23.23 -14.26 -2.59
N VAL A 181 21.90 -14.47 -2.48
CA VAL A 181 21.30 -15.21 -1.36
C VAL A 181 21.67 -16.69 -1.48
N ARG A 182 22.47 -17.18 -0.52
CA ARG A 182 22.99 -18.57 -0.48
C ARG A 182 22.12 -19.51 0.36
N GLN A 183 21.40 -18.99 1.35
CA GLN A 183 20.54 -19.77 2.24
C GLN A 183 19.39 -18.90 2.75
N VAL A 184 18.23 -19.54 2.93
CA VAL A 184 16.99 -18.96 3.44
C VAL A 184 16.38 -19.94 4.44
N ARG A 185 16.50 -19.66 5.74
CA ARG A 185 16.02 -20.50 6.83
C ARG A 185 14.87 -19.83 7.57
N CYS A 186 13.83 -20.57 7.93
CA CYS A 186 12.71 -20.05 8.71
C CYS A 186 12.29 -21.01 9.82
N ARG A 187 11.98 -20.46 11.00
CA ARG A 187 11.37 -21.21 12.11
C ARG A 187 10.10 -20.49 12.57
N ALA A 188 8.96 -21.14 12.36
CA ALA A 188 7.75 -20.80 13.10
C ALA A 188 7.88 -21.32 14.55
N SER A 189 7.44 -20.53 15.53
CA SER A 189 7.40 -20.92 16.95
C SER A 189 6.20 -20.28 17.67
N VAL A 190 5.86 -20.78 18.85
CA VAL A 190 4.88 -20.15 19.75
C VAL A 190 5.61 -19.74 21.02
N ARG A 191 5.42 -18.49 21.46
CA ARG A 191 6.05 -17.88 22.63
C ARG A 191 5.01 -17.02 23.33
N ASP A 192 4.82 -17.21 24.63
CA ASP A 192 3.84 -16.47 25.45
C ASP A 192 2.42 -16.46 24.84
N GLY A 193 1.99 -17.59 24.29
CA GLY A 193 0.70 -17.76 23.60
C GLY A 193 0.60 -17.12 22.20
N ARG A 194 1.61 -16.37 21.76
CA ARG A 194 1.66 -15.68 20.45
C ARG A 194 2.50 -16.48 19.45
N ALA A 195 2.16 -16.37 18.16
CA ALA A 195 2.91 -17.02 17.09
C ALA A 195 4.01 -16.11 16.55
N TRP A 196 5.18 -16.68 16.30
CA TRP A 196 6.38 -15.96 15.86
C TRP A 196 7.02 -16.65 14.66
N ILE A 197 7.68 -15.86 13.81
CA ILE A 197 8.60 -16.36 12.80
C ILE A 197 9.99 -15.76 13.04
N ASP A 198 10.99 -16.64 13.06
CA ASP A 198 12.40 -16.29 12.88
C ASP A 198 12.81 -16.58 11.43
N VAL A 199 13.63 -15.72 10.85
CA VAL A 199 14.21 -15.85 9.51
C VAL A 199 15.72 -15.63 9.60
N GLU A 200 16.49 -16.45 8.91
CA GLU A 200 17.94 -16.30 8.73
C GLU A 200 18.27 -16.35 7.23
N LEU A 201 18.85 -15.26 6.72
CA LEU A 201 19.31 -15.13 5.33
C LEU A 201 20.84 -15.06 5.30
N LEU A 202 21.47 -15.89 4.47
CA LEU A 202 22.91 -15.79 4.18
C LEU A 202 23.12 -15.04 2.86
N MET A 203 23.20 -13.71 2.94
CA MET A 203 23.34 -12.81 1.79
C MET A 203 24.21 -11.59 2.12
N PRO A 204 25.08 -11.14 1.18
CA PRO A 204 25.88 -9.95 1.41
C PRO A 204 25.00 -8.70 1.66
N PRO A 205 25.51 -7.68 2.37
CA PRO A 205 24.77 -6.44 2.61
C PRO A 205 24.35 -5.77 1.30
N LEU A 206 23.08 -5.37 1.20
CA LEU A 206 22.62 -4.59 0.07
C LEU A 206 23.19 -3.17 0.13
N GLY A 207 23.72 -2.66 -0.99
CA GLY A 207 24.15 -1.27 -1.09
C GLY A 207 23.02 -0.29 -0.75
N GLY A 208 23.34 0.79 -0.04
CA GLY A 208 22.39 1.81 0.45
C GLY A 208 22.51 2.05 1.95
N LYS A 209 21.46 2.63 2.54
CA LYS A 209 21.27 2.83 3.98
C LYS A 209 19.88 2.33 4.39
N GLY A 210 19.65 2.18 5.69
CA GLY A 210 18.34 1.80 6.24
C GLY A 210 17.87 0.46 5.73
N GLU A 211 18.65 -0.61 5.99
CA GLU A 211 18.22 -1.97 5.71
C GLU A 211 16.96 -2.28 6.52
N ALA A 212 15.96 -2.88 5.86
CA ALA A 212 14.71 -3.31 6.46
C ALA A 212 14.25 -4.61 5.78
N MET A 213 13.49 -5.43 6.50
CA MET A 213 12.82 -6.61 5.95
C MET A 213 11.30 -6.42 5.95
N VAL A 214 10.63 -7.10 5.01
CA VAL A 214 9.20 -7.39 5.00
C VAL A 214 9.03 -8.90 4.82
N ILE A 215 8.07 -9.47 5.53
CA ILE A 215 7.72 -10.89 5.48
C ILE A 215 6.23 -10.97 5.12
N GLU A 216 5.91 -11.54 3.97
CA GLU A 216 4.54 -11.68 3.47
C GLU A 216 4.13 -13.16 3.49
N ALA A 217 2.98 -13.46 4.10
CA ALA A 217 2.36 -14.78 4.03
C ALA A 217 1.48 -14.91 2.76
N SER A 218 1.39 -16.11 2.18
CA SER A 218 0.45 -16.35 1.07
C SER A 218 -1.02 -16.48 1.51
N ASP A 219 -1.31 -16.40 2.81
CA ASP A 219 -2.66 -16.34 3.38
C ASP A 219 -2.98 -14.88 3.74
N PRO A 220 -3.91 -14.21 3.05
CA PRO A 220 -4.22 -12.79 3.28
C PRO A 220 -4.95 -12.52 4.61
N SER A 221 -5.38 -13.56 5.33
CA SER A 221 -5.92 -13.42 6.69
C SER A 221 -4.84 -13.27 7.76
N LEU A 222 -3.58 -13.54 7.42
CA LEU A 222 -2.42 -13.34 8.29
C LEU A 222 -1.77 -11.97 8.04
N TRP A 223 -1.38 -11.32 9.13
CA TRP A 223 -0.45 -10.21 9.17
C TRP A 223 0.85 -10.69 9.80
N ILE A 224 1.98 -10.18 9.35
CA ILE A 224 3.27 -10.38 10.01
C ILE A 224 3.79 -8.99 10.34
N SER A 225 4.18 -8.77 11.60
CA SER A 225 4.62 -7.46 12.08
C SER A 225 5.85 -6.95 11.31
N GLU A 226 6.19 -5.69 11.50
CA GLU A 226 7.58 -5.28 11.29
C GLU A 226 8.52 -6.26 12.03
N PRO A 227 9.53 -6.85 11.34
CA PRO A 227 10.54 -7.67 11.99
C PRO A 227 11.59 -6.81 12.70
N PHE A 228 11.99 -7.24 13.90
CA PHE A 228 13.27 -6.83 14.47
C PHE A 228 14.38 -7.53 13.69
N ILE A 229 15.34 -6.77 13.15
CA ILE A 229 16.44 -7.32 12.35
C ILE A 229 17.80 -7.09 13.00
N THR A 230 18.73 -8.03 12.78
CA THR A 230 20.14 -7.91 13.15
C THR A 230 21.01 -8.47 12.02
N ARG A 231 22.20 -7.89 11.81
CA ARG A 231 23.14 -8.35 10.79
C ARG A 231 24.54 -8.56 11.37
N VAL A 232 25.14 -9.70 11.05
CA VAL A 232 26.53 -10.04 11.35
C VAL A 232 27.20 -10.49 10.06
N GLY A 233 27.90 -9.56 9.40
CA GLY A 233 28.45 -9.79 8.06
C GLY A 233 27.36 -10.13 7.05
N ASP A 234 27.47 -11.30 6.43
CA ASP A 234 26.51 -11.80 5.44
C ASP A 234 25.28 -12.47 6.07
N THR A 235 25.23 -12.68 7.38
CA THR A 235 24.05 -13.24 8.05
C THR A 235 23.12 -12.10 8.45
N LEU A 236 21.92 -12.08 7.87
CA LEU A 236 20.81 -11.21 8.27
C LEU A 236 19.75 -12.07 8.96
N SER A 237 19.54 -11.82 10.26
CA SER A 237 18.51 -12.46 11.07
C SER A 237 17.33 -11.51 11.28
N ALA A 238 16.12 -12.04 11.33
CA ALA A 238 14.89 -11.28 11.53
C ALA A 238 13.86 -12.06 12.35
N THR A 239 13.17 -11.40 13.29
CA THR A 239 12.10 -12.00 14.10
C THR A 239 10.86 -11.11 14.08
N ALA A 240 9.69 -11.68 13.77
CA ALA A 240 8.39 -10.99 13.72
C ALA A 240 7.27 -11.79 14.39
N GLU A 241 6.23 -11.10 14.85
CA GLU A 241 5.00 -11.73 15.34
C GLU A 241 4.05 -12.01 14.16
N VAL A 242 3.35 -13.15 14.20
CA VAL A 242 2.41 -13.60 13.17
C VAL A 242 0.98 -13.56 13.74
N ILE A 243 0.19 -12.62 13.23
CA ILE A 243 -1.11 -12.23 13.79
C ILE A 243 -2.22 -12.62 12.80
N THR A 244 -3.26 -13.30 13.28
CA THR A 244 -4.47 -13.59 12.49
C THR A 244 -5.48 -12.44 12.64
N ARG A 245 -6.01 -11.94 11.52
CA ARG A 245 -7.04 -10.88 11.49
C ARG A 245 -8.39 -11.29 12.11
N ASN A 246 -8.60 -12.58 12.39
CA ASN A 246 -9.89 -13.12 12.84
C ASN A 246 -9.80 -14.02 14.08
N GLY A 247 -8.63 -14.11 14.73
CA GLY A 247 -8.41 -14.91 15.94
C GLY A 247 -8.47 -16.43 15.76
N LYS A 248 -8.72 -16.96 14.55
CA LYS A 248 -8.83 -18.41 14.31
C LYS A 248 -7.45 -19.08 14.27
N PRO A 249 -7.34 -20.36 14.69
CA PRO A 249 -6.16 -21.18 14.47
C PRO A 249 -5.76 -21.20 12.99
N PHE A 250 -4.46 -21.10 12.72
CA PHE A 250 -3.89 -21.07 11.38
C PHE A 250 -2.65 -21.96 11.28
N ARG A 251 -2.17 -22.19 10.05
CA ARG A 251 -0.89 -22.85 9.77
C ARG A 251 -0.09 -21.97 8.81
N LEU A 252 1.07 -21.50 9.24
CA LEU A 252 1.99 -20.77 8.37
C LEU A 252 2.67 -21.76 7.40
N ASN A 253 2.62 -21.47 6.10
CA ASN A 253 3.35 -22.24 5.09
C ASN A 253 4.66 -21.50 4.75
N LEU A 254 5.79 -22.05 5.20
CA LEU A 254 7.12 -21.45 5.06
C LEU A 254 7.61 -21.45 3.59
N GLU A 255 7.28 -22.49 2.82
CA GLU A 255 7.59 -22.61 1.39
C GLU A 255 6.87 -21.56 0.53
N ARG A 256 5.77 -20.98 1.06
CA ARG A 256 4.96 -19.96 0.38
C ARG A 256 5.11 -18.55 0.99
N LEU A 257 6.10 -18.34 1.84
CA LEU A 257 6.48 -16.99 2.26
C LEU A 257 7.08 -16.21 1.08
N ARG A 258 6.96 -14.89 1.13
CA ARG A 258 7.74 -13.96 0.32
C ARG A 258 8.46 -13.00 1.25
N LEU A 259 9.77 -12.86 1.07
CA LEU A 259 10.63 -12.04 1.90
C LEU A 259 11.21 -10.94 1.01
N THR A 260 11.13 -9.69 1.44
CA THR A 260 11.80 -8.57 0.75
C THR A 260 12.75 -7.89 1.72
N VAL A 261 14.04 -7.84 1.37
CA VAL A 261 15.03 -7.01 2.06
C VAL A 261 15.28 -5.78 1.21
N LEU A 262 15.21 -4.59 1.79
CA LEU A 262 15.28 -3.31 1.08
C LEU A 262 16.13 -2.25 1.79
N THR A 263 16.67 -1.33 1.00
CA THR A 263 17.49 -0.18 1.41
C THR A 263 17.11 1.05 0.59
N THR A 264 17.69 2.21 0.94
CA THR A 264 17.57 3.43 0.12
C THR A 264 18.01 3.27 -1.34
N GLN A 265 18.83 2.27 -1.70
CA GLN A 265 19.25 2.02 -3.09
C GLN A 265 18.63 0.74 -3.69
N ARG A 266 18.74 -0.42 -3.06
CA ARG A 266 18.33 -1.73 -3.61
C ARG A 266 17.17 -2.37 -2.85
N ALA A 267 16.51 -3.35 -3.46
CA ALA A 267 15.80 -4.39 -2.73
C ALA A 267 15.96 -5.74 -3.45
N VAL A 268 15.87 -6.82 -2.69
CA VAL A 268 15.77 -8.20 -3.19
C VAL A 268 14.38 -8.75 -2.85
N ASP A 269 13.81 -9.53 -3.75
CA ASP A 269 12.59 -10.32 -3.52
C ASP A 269 12.94 -11.81 -3.55
N ILE A 270 12.53 -12.52 -2.49
CA ILE A 270 12.91 -13.89 -2.18
C ILE A 270 11.62 -14.68 -1.93
N HIS A 271 11.51 -15.88 -2.51
CA HIS A 271 10.31 -16.71 -2.42
C HIS A 271 10.64 -18.05 -1.76
N GLY A 272 9.79 -18.46 -0.82
CA GLY A 272 9.96 -19.68 -0.03
C GLY A 272 11.05 -19.58 1.03
N CYS A 273 11.09 -20.59 1.89
CA CYS A 273 12.00 -20.71 3.01
C CYS A 273 12.11 -22.18 3.46
N SER A 274 13.24 -22.56 4.07
CA SER A 274 13.56 -23.94 4.52
C SER A 274 13.85 -24.07 6.01
#